data_AF-A0A8X8WG99-F1
#
_entry.id   AF-A0A8X8WG99-F1
#
_cell.length_a   1.000
_cell.length_b   1.000
_cell.length_c   1.000
_cell.angle_alpha   90.00
_cell.angle_beta   90.00
_cell.angle_gamma   90.00
#
_symmetry.space_group_name_H-M   'P 1'
#
loop_
_entity.id
_entity.type
_entity.pdbx_description
1 polymer ?
#
loop_
_entity_poly.entity_id
_entity_poly.type
_entity_poly.pdbx_seq_one_letter_code
_entity_poly.pdbx_strand_id
1 'polypeptide(L)'
;MRIPEAVFHKLDVNGDGCLDFDEFLCLYHMGASKMALVYCDGCSQFLEGPYFSCLLCLERGSNTYDLCCSCYRCGAESSHEHSVEHMMDHHSLLKLFREEKAQNKKEMEEIREIAKALHRASSPQVQKLATEFCQAMDSDGDGRVDLSEFLTFMTEVGFSYKKTPSLFDELDVDSDGTLDFFEVMTLLYIIKSGRPQCDCCEKLIPGVFFSCVECFKNPKSSFDLCKDCYVKGRYYHNHGGGAQFLDSHTLLQAMRYPEIADVSGLTIHEAVNVNRSTNAIAPSNSNWSKRKAAYYALDTAVKFGTISDALGLCTIM
;
A
#
# COMPACT_ATOMS: atom_id res chain seq x y z
N MET A 1 16.92 14.80 29.65
CA MET A 1 16.54 13.40 29.39
C MET A 1 16.58 12.66 30.72
N ARG A 2 15.49 12.03 31.17
CA ARG A 2 15.53 11.18 32.38
C ARG A 2 15.88 9.76 31.94
N ILE A 3 16.98 9.22 32.46
CA ILE A 3 17.43 7.86 32.19
C ILE A 3 16.97 6.99 33.37
N PRO A 4 16.25 5.88 33.15
CA PRO A 4 15.88 4.96 34.23
C PRO A 4 17.12 4.44 34.97
N GLU A 5 17.07 4.30 36.30
CA GLU A 5 18.22 3.85 37.12
C GLU A 5 18.81 2.52 36.64
N ALA A 6 17.96 1.60 36.18
CA ALA A 6 18.39 0.32 35.62
C ALA A 6 19.27 0.48 34.37
N VAL A 7 19.03 1.51 33.55
CA VAL A 7 19.83 1.81 32.36
C VAL A 7 21.11 2.55 32.76
N PHE A 8 21.02 3.44 33.75
CA PHE A 8 22.19 4.15 34.29
C PHE A 8 23.23 3.18 34.84
N HIS A 9 22.84 2.25 35.71
CA HIS A 9 23.75 1.25 36.31
C HIS A 9 24.41 0.31 35.30
N LYS A 10 23.87 0.22 34.08
CA LYS A 10 24.43 -0.59 33.00
C LYS A 10 25.37 0.19 32.10
N LEU A 11 25.16 1.50 32.01
CA LEU A 11 26.05 2.41 31.31
C LEU A 11 27.24 2.80 32.18
N ASP A 12 27.07 2.85 33.50
CA ASP A 12 28.13 3.01 34.50
C ASP A 12 28.90 1.67 34.65
N VAL A 13 29.75 1.39 33.66
CA VAL A 13 30.52 0.14 33.55
C VAL A 13 31.57 0.08 34.66
N ASN A 14 32.15 1.23 35.01
CA ASN A 14 33.19 1.31 36.03
C ASN A 14 32.60 1.34 37.48
N GLY A 15 31.29 1.57 37.62
CA GLY A 15 30.55 1.54 38.88
C GLY A 15 30.82 2.73 39.78
N ASP A 16 31.29 3.85 39.24
CA ASP A 16 31.66 5.06 39.98
C ASP A 16 30.45 5.98 40.28
N GLY A 17 29.27 5.61 39.79
CA GLY A 17 28.03 6.36 39.99
C GLY A 17 27.92 7.59 39.09
N CYS A 18 28.80 7.73 38.10
CA CYS A 18 28.78 8.74 37.04
C CYS A 18 28.78 8.05 35.66
N LEU A 19 28.49 8.80 34.60
CA LEU A 19 28.77 8.36 33.23
C LEU A 19 29.96 9.16 32.72
N ASP A 20 31.06 8.47 32.44
CA ASP A 20 32.18 9.09 31.75
C ASP A 20 31.85 9.39 30.28
N PHE A 21 32.82 9.92 29.53
CA PHE A 21 32.59 10.31 28.14
C PHE A 21 32.19 9.13 27.25
N ASP A 22 32.81 7.96 27.45
CA ASP A 22 32.55 6.78 26.63
C ASP A 22 31.20 6.14 27.00
N GLU A 23 30.88 6.10 28.30
CA GLU A 23 29.59 5.64 28.83
C GLU A 23 28.43 6.56 28.40
N PHE A 24 28.65 7.88 28.39
CA PHE A 24 27.70 8.85 27.86
C PHE A 24 27.57 8.77 26.34
N LEU A 25 28.64 8.44 25.62
CA LEU A 25 28.60 8.28 24.16
C LEU A 25 27.68 7.10 23.78
N CYS A 26 27.70 6.01 24.54
CA CYS A 26 26.75 4.91 24.40
C CYS A 26 25.29 5.39 24.56
N LEU A 27 25.00 6.17 25.60
CA LEU A 27 23.68 6.76 25.82
C LEU A 27 23.26 7.69 24.67
N TYR A 28 24.18 8.53 24.20
CA TYR A 28 23.96 9.44 23.08
C TYR A 28 23.62 8.66 21.81
N HIS A 29 24.34 7.59 21.49
CA HIS A 29 24.04 6.76 20.33
C HIS A 29 22.71 6.01 20.46
N MET A 30 22.34 5.55 21.66
CA MET A 30 21.02 4.97 21.92
C MET A 30 19.90 5.99 21.64
N GLY A 31 20.06 7.23 22.11
CA GLY A 31 19.09 8.31 21.88
C GLY A 31 19.04 8.83 20.44
N ALA A 32 20.21 9.03 19.81
CA ALA A 32 20.33 9.53 18.43
C ALA A 32 19.85 8.51 17.39
N SER A 33 20.02 7.20 17.67
CA SER A 33 19.52 6.12 16.79
C SER A 33 18.03 5.84 16.96
N LYS A 34 17.31 6.62 17.80
CA LYS A 34 15.91 6.37 18.20
C LYS A 34 15.69 4.93 18.68
N MET A 35 16.68 4.33 19.37
CA MET A 35 16.47 3.02 19.98
C MET A 35 15.52 3.18 21.16
N ALA A 36 14.30 2.68 21.02
CA ALA A 36 13.37 2.62 22.12
C ALA A 36 13.92 1.68 23.18
N LEU A 37 13.96 2.15 24.44
CA LEU A 37 14.24 1.27 25.57
C LEU A 37 13.02 0.38 25.78
N VAL A 38 13.16 -0.91 25.50
CA VAL A 38 12.08 -1.90 25.60
C VAL A 38 12.18 -2.66 26.93
N TYR A 39 11.05 -2.86 27.59
CA TYR A 39 10.96 -3.54 28.88
C TYR A 39 10.04 -4.75 28.77
N CYS A 40 10.32 -5.78 29.55
CA CYS A 40 9.50 -6.98 29.62
C CYS A 40 8.16 -6.66 30.28
N ASP A 41 7.04 -6.90 29.61
CA ASP A 41 5.70 -6.72 30.18
C ASP A 41 5.41 -7.65 31.36
N GLY A 42 6.10 -8.80 31.45
CA GLY A 42 5.90 -9.78 32.52
C GLY A 42 6.66 -9.48 33.83
N CYS A 43 7.84 -8.85 33.75
CA CYS A 43 8.69 -8.60 34.94
C CYS A 43 9.21 -7.17 35.06
N SER A 44 8.84 -6.29 34.12
CA SER A 44 9.26 -4.89 34.02
C SER A 44 10.78 -4.68 33.93
N GLN A 45 11.55 -5.75 33.68
CA GLN A 45 12.99 -5.66 33.49
C GLN A 45 13.32 -5.24 32.07
N PHE A 46 14.42 -4.49 31.93
CA PHE A 46 14.94 -4.07 30.62
C PHE A 46 15.32 -5.28 29.76
N LEU A 47 14.92 -5.28 28.48
CA LEU A 47 15.16 -6.39 27.55
C LEU A 47 16.52 -6.23 26.86
N GLU A 48 17.49 -7.04 27.30
CA GLU A 48 18.81 -7.12 26.68
C GLU A 48 18.95 -8.39 25.86
N GLY A 49 19.14 -8.22 24.56
CA GLY A 49 19.30 -9.34 23.63
C GLY A 49 17.97 -9.88 23.11
N PRO A 50 17.87 -11.17 22.77
CA PRO A 50 16.66 -11.74 22.19
C PRO A 50 15.47 -11.71 23.15
N TYR A 51 14.32 -11.28 22.65
CA TYR A 51 13.04 -11.31 23.35
C TYR A 51 11.92 -11.69 22.40
N PHE A 52 10.75 -11.99 22.95
CA PHE A 52 9.55 -12.36 22.20
C PHE A 52 8.59 -11.18 22.15
N SER A 53 8.00 -10.93 20.99
CA SER A 53 7.00 -9.87 20.81
C SER A 53 5.70 -10.46 20.29
N CYS A 54 4.58 -9.86 20.67
CA CYS A 54 3.28 -10.17 20.09
C CYS A 54 3.14 -9.50 18.71
N LEU A 55 2.98 -10.31 17.67
CA LEU A 55 2.77 -9.86 16.28
C LEU A 55 1.59 -8.87 16.18
N LEU A 56 0.46 -9.19 16.82
CA LEU A 56 -0.77 -8.39 16.72
C LEU A 56 -0.67 -7.03 17.43
N CYS A 57 0.16 -6.92 18.48
CA CYS A 57 0.42 -5.66 19.17
C CYS A 57 1.37 -4.78 18.36
N LEU A 58 2.42 -5.39 17.81
CA LEU A 58 3.42 -4.70 17.01
C LEU A 58 2.83 -4.08 15.72
N GLU A 59 1.87 -4.76 15.07
CA GLU A 59 1.14 -4.21 13.91
C GLU A 59 0.31 -2.94 14.21
N ARG A 60 -0.04 -2.68 15.48
CA ARG A 60 -0.90 -1.55 15.89
C ARG A 60 -0.13 -0.29 16.32
N GLY A 61 1.21 -0.33 16.28
CA GLY A 61 2.09 0.85 16.32
C GLY A 61 2.09 1.71 17.59
N SER A 62 1.39 1.33 18.66
CA SER A 62 1.25 2.18 19.86
C SER A 62 1.64 1.51 21.18
N ASN A 63 1.69 0.18 21.27
CA ASN A 63 2.31 -0.56 22.37
C ASN A 63 2.58 -2.00 21.91
N THR A 64 3.85 -2.41 21.94
CA THR A 64 4.25 -3.81 21.77
C THR A 64 4.02 -4.56 23.07
N TYR A 65 3.77 -5.86 22.99
CA TYR A 65 3.79 -6.74 24.16
C TYR A 65 5.03 -7.62 24.03
N ASP A 66 6.01 -7.37 24.89
CA ASP A 66 7.37 -7.88 24.78
C ASP A 66 7.75 -8.67 26.05
N LEU A 67 8.23 -9.90 25.88
CA LEU A 67 8.61 -10.79 26.97
C LEU A 67 10.07 -11.22 26.87
N CYS A 68 10.79 -11.16 27.99
CA CYS A 68 12.10 -11.79 28.12
C CYS A 68 11.96 -13.32 28.03
N CYS A 69 13.05 -14.02 27.70
CA CYS A 69 13.02 -15.47 27.54
C CYS A 69 12.50 -16.22 28.78
N SER A 70 12.80 -15.70 29.99
CA SER A 70 12.33 -16.29 31.24
C SER A 70 10.82 -16.14 31.40
N CYS A 71 10.27 -14.93 31.18
CA CYS A 71 8.83 -14.69 31.27
C CYS A 71 8.05 -15.47 30.21
N TYR A 72 8.56 -15.55 28.99
CA TYR A 72 7.97 -16.36 27.92
C TYR A 72 7.97 -17.86 28.29
N ARG A 73 9.07 -18.39 28.85
CA ARG A 73 9.12 -19.80 29.28
C ARG A 73 8.18 -20.10 30.46
N CYS A 74 7.96 -19.13 31.33
CA CYS A 74 7.08 -19.27 32.50
C CYS A 74 5.58 -19.11 32.17
N GLY A 75 5.22 -18.88 30.90
CA GLY A 75 3.83 -18.73 30.49
C GLY A 75 3.25 -17.34 30.78
N ALA A 76 4.08 -16.30 30.97
CA ALA A 76 3.58 -14.96 31.29
C ALA A 76 2.65 -14.39 30.21
N GLU A 77 2.76 -14.87 28.97
CA GLU A 77 1.88 -14.54 27.86
C GLU A 77 0.42 -14.95 28.09
N SER A 78 0.12 -15.88 29.01
CA SER A 78 -1.27 -16.23 29.32
C SER A 78 -2.05 -15.09 29.98
N SER A 79 -1.32 -14.07 30.48
CA SER A 79 -1.90 -12.84 31.01
C SER A 79 -2.18 -11.78 29.93
N HIS A 80 -1.76 -12.05 28.68
CA HIS A 80 -2.00 -11.20 27.53
C HIS A 80 -3.26 -11.62 26.78
N GLU A 81 -3.96 -10.66 26.18
CA GLU A 81 -5.21 -10.89 25.45
C GLU A 81 -5.01 -11.77 24.22
N HIS A 82 -3.84 -11.72 23.60
CA HIS A 82 -3.53 -12.50 22.39
C HIS A 82 -2.89 -13.84 22.73
N SER A 83 -3.34 -14.89 22.02
CA SER A 83 -2.82 -16.26 22.11
C SER A 83 -1.31 -16.35 21.87
N VAL A 84 -0.65 -17.30 22.54
CA VAL A 84 0.79 -17.58 22.44
C VAL A 84 1.26 -17.86 21.01
N GLU A 85 0.37 -18.32 20.13
CA GLU A 85 0.68 -18.53 18.70
C GLU A 85 1.06 -17.25 17.96
N HIS A 86 0.69 -16.08 18.51
CA HIS A 86 1.06 -14.76 17.98
C HIS A 86 2.36 -14.22 18.58
N MET A 87 3.00 -14.96 19.49
CA MET A 87 4.29 -14.59 20.07
C MET A 87 5.42 -15.19 19.23
N MET A 88 6.30 -14.32 18.75
CA MET A 88 7.46 -14.72 17.95
C MET A 88 8.70 -13.98 18.45
N ASP A 89 9.88 -14.48 18.13
CA ASP A 89 11.10 -13.74 18.47
C ASP A 89 11.12 -12.40 17.72
N HIS A 90 11.43 -11.34 18.44
CA HIS A 90 11.33 -9.96 17.92
C HIS A 90 12.22 -9.75 16.69
N HIS A 91 13.39 -10.39 16.66
CA HIS A 91 14.32 -10.27 15.54
C HIS A 91 13.72 -10.88 14.26
N SER A 92 13.15 -12.08 14.32
CA SER A 92 12.48 -12.70 13.17
C SER A 92 11.25 -11.93 12.76
N LEU A 93 10.47 -11.38 13.70
CA LEU A 93 9.35 -10.48 13.37
C LEU A 93 9.81 -9.25 12.59
N LEU A 94 10.85 -8.56 13.06
CA LEU A 94 11.42 -7.42 12.34
C LEU A 94 11.97 -7.81 10.97
N LYS A 95 12.50 -9.02 10.84
CA LYS A 95 12.97 -9.55 9.55
C LYS A 95 11.80 -9.78 8.60
N LEU A 96 10.73 -10.42 9.05
CA LEU A 96 9.50 -10.64 8.28
C LEU A 96 8.88 -9.32 7.81
N PHE A 97 8.75 -8.33 8.70
CA PHE A 97 8.23 -7.01 8.32
C PHE A 97 9.15 -6.26 7.37
N ARG A 98 10.48 -6.40 7.50
CA ARG A 98 11.43 -5.85 6.53
C ARG A 98 11.29 -6.50 5.17
N GLU A 99 11.11 -7.81 5.11
CA GLU A 99 10.90 -8.57 3.87
C GLU A 99 9.58 -8.19 3.22
N GLU A 100 8.49 -8.09 3.98
CA GLU A 100 7.18 -7.63 3.49
C GLU A 100 7.26 -6.19 2.95
N LYS A 101 7.86 -5.27 3.72
CA LYS A 101 8.05 -3.89 3.29
C LYS A 101 8.95 -3.81 2.05
N ALA A 102 9.99 -4.64 1.96
CA ALA A 102 10.86 -4.70 0.79
C ALA A 102 10.11 -5.25 -0.44
N GLN A 103 9.25 -6.25 -0.26
CA GLN A 103 8.42 -6.81 -1.33
C GLN A 103 7.42 -5.76 -1.85
N ASN A 104 6.67 -5.11 -0.96
CA ASN A 104 5.75 -4.03 -1.35
C ASN A 104 6.50 -2.87 -2.05
N LYS A 105 7.68 -2.51 -1.55
CA LYS A 105 8.54 -1.51 -2.19
C LYS A 105 8.96 -1.93 -3.60
N LYS A 106 9.30 -3.21 -3.80
CA LYS A 106 9.68 -3.76 -5.10
C LYS A 106 8.50 -3.73 -6.07
N GLU A 107 7.32 -4.16 -5.65
CA GLU A 107 6.10 -4.15 -6.49
C GLU A 107 5.70 -2.73 -6.89
N MET A 108 5.81 -1.76 -5.98
CA MET A 108 5.61 -0.35 -6.31
C MET A 108 6.66 0.19 -7.28
N GLU A 109 7.92 -0.23 -7.15
CA GLU A 109 8.97 0.15 -8.10
C GLU A 109 8.70 -0.42 -9.50
N GLU A 110 8.21 -1.66 -9.59
CA GLU A 110 7.79 -2.26 -10.86
C GLU A 110 6.65 -1.45 -11.51
N ILE A 111 5.68 -0.96 -10.74
CA ILE A 111 4.61 -0.06 -11.23
C ILE A 111 5.20 1.24 -11.78
N ARG A 112 6.16 1.85 -11.09
CA ARG A 112 6.81 3.11 -11.53
C ARG A 112 7.58 2.90 -12.82
N GLU A 113 8.34 1.81 -12.93
CA GLU A 113 9.08 1.50 -14.15
C GLU A 113 8.15 1.21 -15.33
N ILE A 114 7.02 0.54 -15.11
CA ILE A 114 5.99 0.38 -16.14
C ILE A 114 5.42 1.74 -16.55
N ALA A 115 5.09 2.61 -15.61
CA ALA A 115 4.56 3.95 -15.92
C ALA A 115 5.57 4.77 -16.75
N LYS A 116 6.86 4.77 -16.36
CA LYS A 116 7.94 5.40 -17.12
C LYS A 116 8.07 4.81 -18.52
N ALA A 117 8.06 3.48 -18.65
CA ALA A 117 8.18 2.79 -19.92
C ALA A 117 7.01 3.12 -20.86
N LEU A 118 5.77 3.09 -20.34
CA LEU A 118 4.56 3.46 -21.10
C LEU A 118 4.63 4.92 -21.57
N HIS A 119 5.03 5.85 -20.70
CA HIS A 119 5.18 7.25 -21.07
C HIS A 119 6.23 7.43 -22.17
N ARG A 120 7.41 6.83 -22.05
CA ARG A 120 8.49 6.92 -23.05
C ARG A 120 8.10 6.31 -24.40
N ALA A 121 7.33 5.21 -24.39
CA ALA A 121 6.84 4.57 -25.60
C ALA A 121 5.66 5.31 -26.25
N SER A 122 5.04 6.27 -25.54
CA SER A 122 3.88 7.01 -26.03
C SER A 122 4.25 8.00 -27.13
N SER A 123 3.31 8.28 -28.03
CA SER A 123 3.48 9.28 -29.09
C SER A 123 3.75 10.69 -28.53
N PRO A 124 4.37 11.60 -29.30
CA PRO A 124 4.61 12.98 -28.86
C PRO A 124 3.33 13.71 -28.41
N GLN A 125 2.20 13.40 -29.06
CA GLN A 125 0.89 13.96 -28.69
C GLN A 125 0.45 13.47 -27.30
N VAL A 126 0.62 12.18 -27.00
CA VAL A 126 0.28 11.61 -25.68
C VAL A 126 1.22 12.14 -24.60
N GLN A 127 2.52 12.28 -24.89
CA GLN A 127 3.48 12.87 -23.96
C GLN A 127 3.14 14.34 -23.64
N LYS A 128 2.71 15.10 -24.65
CA LYS A 128 2.23 16.47 -24.46
C LYS A 128 1.00 16.51 -23.55
N LEU A 129 0.01 15.65 -23.81
CA LEU A 129 -1.20 15.54 -22.99
C LEU A 129 -0.88 15.10 -21.55
N ALA A 130 0.14 14.27 -21.34
CA ALA A 130 0.63 13.92 -20.01
C ALA A 130 1.20 15.13 -19.27
N THR A 131 1.91 16.01 -19.97
CA THR A 131 2.41 17.27 -19.40
C THR A 131 1.27 18.22 -19.05
N GLU A 132 0.30 18.39 -19.96
CA GLU A 132 -0.90 19.21 -19.73
C GLU A 132 -1.75 18.65 -18.57
N PHE A 133 -1.73 17.34 -18.36
CA PHE A 133 -2.39 16.68 -17.24
C PHE A 133 -1.72 17.03 -15.91
N CYS A 134 -0.40 16.94 -15.79
CA CYS A 134 0.33 17.34 -14.58
C CYS A 134 0.09 18.81 -14.26
N GLN A 135 0.17 19.69 -15.25
CA GLN A 135 -0.12 21.13 -15.11
C GLN A 135 -1.57 21.45 -14.71
N ALA A 136 -2.51 20.53 -14.94
CA ALA A 136 -3.88 20.72 -14.50
C ALA A 136 -4.08 20.31 -13.03
N MET A 137 -3.23 19.42 -12.51
CA MET A 137 -3.21 19.05 -11.10
C MET A 137 -2.55 20.14 -10.25
N ASP A 138 -1.37 20.57 -10.70
CA ASP A 138 -0.60 21.71 -10.16
C ASP A 138 -1.38 23.02 -10.34
N SER A 139 -1.92 23.53 -9.25
CA SER A 139 -2.89 24.63 -9.23
C SER A 139 -2.26 25.98 -8.95
N ASP A 140 -1.17 25.99 -8.20
CA ASP A 140 -0.39 27.19 -7.91
C ASP A 140 0.79 27.41 -8.89
N GLY A 141 1.11 26.40 -9.72
CA GLY A 141 2.06 26.47 -10.81
C GLY A 141 3.51 26.35 -10.36
N ASP A 142 3.77 25.74 -9.20
CA ASP A 142 5.12 25.55 -8.68
C ASP A 142 5.90 24.42 -9.38
N GLY A 143 5.23 23.67 -10.25
CA GLY A 143 5.78 22.58 -11.05
C GLY A 143 5.67 21.20 -10.39
N ARG A 144 5.06 21.11 -9.21
CA ARG A 144 4.86 19.89 -8.43
C ARG A 144 3.39 19.78 -8.00
N VAL A 145 3.02 18.67 -7.39
CA VAL A 145 1.65 18.48 -6.88
C VAL A 145 1.70 18.18 -5.40
N ASP A 146 1.16 19.06 -4.57
CA ASP A 146 1.07 18.82 -3.13
C ASP A 146 -0.11 17.90 -2.75
N LEU A 147 -0.17 17.48 -1.49
CA LEU A 147 -1.25 16.62 -0.99
C LEU A 147 -2.65 17.24 -1.15
N SER A 148 -2.78 18.55 -0.96
CA SER A 148 -4.04 19.28 -1.09
C SER A 148 -4.56 19.26 -2.53
N GLU A 149 -3.67 19.52 -3.48
CA GLU A 149 -3.93 19.50 -4.92
C GLU A 149 -4.28 18.10 -5.40
N PHE A 150 -3.53 17.08 -4.94
CA PHE A 150 -3.83 15.68 -5.17
C PHE A 150 -5.24 15.31 -4.69
N LEU A 151 -5.59 15.59 -3.44
CA LEU A 151 -6.90 15.25 -2.86
C LEU A 151 -8.05 15.97 -3.58
N THR A 152 -7.82 17.22 -3.97
CA THR A 152 -8.79 18.02 -4.72
C THR A 152 -9.01 17.41 -6.10
N PHE A 153 -7.93 17.14 -6.84
CA PHE A 153 -8.00 16.51 -8.14
C PHE A 153 -8.74 15.17 -8.09
N MET A 154 -8.36 14.26 -7.18
CA MET A 154 -8.97 12.93 -7.04
C MET A 154 -10.48 13.01 -6.81
N THR A 155 -10.93 13.99 -6.04
CA THR A 155 -12.35 14.26 -5.80
C THR A 155 -13.05 14.73 -7.08
N GLU A 156 -12.44 15.67 -7.80
CA GLU A 156 -13.04 16.28 -8.99
C GLU A 156 -13.17 15.32 -10.17
N VAL A 157 -12.16 14.47 -10.40
CA VAL A 157 -12.18 13.50 -11.51
C VAL A 157 -12.96 12.22 -11.20
N GLY A 158 -13.54 12.10 -10.00
CA GLY A 158 -14.40 10.99 -9.61
C GLY A 158 -13.65 9.76 -9.07
N PHE A 159 -12.40 9.93 -8.64
CA PHE A 159 -11.60 8.92 -7.95
C PHE A 159 -11.60 9.15 -6.43
N SER A 160 -12.69 9.67 -5.88
CA SER A 160 -12.84 9.95 -4.45
C SER A 160 -12.62 8.73 -3.55
N TYR A 161 -12.76 7.51 -4.07
CA TYR A 161 -12.49 6.27 -3.31
C TYR A 161 -10.98 6.01 -3.12
N LYS A 162 -10.13 6.58 -3.98
CA LYS A 162 -8.65 6.50 -3.93
C LYS A 162 -7.99 7.73 -3.31
N LYS A 163 -8.75 8.65 -2.69
CA LYS A 163 -8.21 9.91 -2.11
C LYS A 163 -7.57 9.69 -0.73
N THR A 164 -6.64 8.76 -0.60
CA THR A 164 -6.03 8.44 0.70
C THR A 164 -4.66 9.10 0.83
N PRO A 165 -4.32 9.68 2.00
CA PRO A 165 -2.96 10.16 2.26
C PRO A 165 -1.92 9.04 2.10
N SER A 166 -2.28 7.80 2.43
CA SER A 166 -1.40 6.64 2.23
C SER A 166 -1.03 6.42 0.75
N LEU A 167 -1.94 6.68 -0.19
CA LEU A 167 -1.63 6.57 -1.62
C LEU A 167 -0.68 7.69 -2.05
N PHE A 168 -0.84 8.89 -1.50
CA PHE A 168 0.10 9.99 -1.74
C PHE A 168 1.51 9.61 -1.24
N ASP A 169 1.62 9.15 0.01
CA ASP A 169 2.89 8.71 0.60
C ASP A 169 3.54 7.54 -0.16
N GLU A 170 2.75 6.68 -0.80
CA GLU A 170 3.26 5.59 -1.64
C GLU A 170 3.79 6.10 -3.00
N LEU A 171 3.27 7.22 -3.49
CA LEU A 171 3.68 7.86 -4.73
C LEU A 171 4.92 8.74 -4.54
N ASP A 172 4.97 9.51 -3.46
CA ASP A 172 6.07 10.40 -3.06
C ASP A 172 7.31 9.58 -2.65
N VAL A 173 8.21 9.35 -3.60
CA VAL A 173 9.33 8.42 -3.46
C VAL A 173 10.44 9.02 -2.62
N ASP A 174 10.74 10.30 -2.83
CA ASP A 174 11.79 11.01 -2.13
C ASP A 174 11.32 11.64 -0.81
N SER A 175 10.01 11.55 -0.53
CA SER A 175 9.38 12.06 0.68
C SER A 175 9.57 13.57 0.84
N ASP A 176 9.59 14.30 -0.28
CA ASP A 176 9.70 15.76 -0.30
C ASP A 176 8.36 16.47 -0.03
N GLY A 177 7.27 15.71 0.07
CA GLY A 177 5.92 16.20 0.36
C GLY A 177 5.16 16.64 -0.88
N THR A 178 5.69 16.39 -2.07
CA THR A 178 5.10 16.73 -3.37
C THR A 178 5.23 15.57 -4.35
N LEU A 179 4.47 15.59 -5.45
CA LEU A 179 4.61 14.64 -6.55
C LEU A 179 5.24 15.31 -7.77
N ASP A 180 6.34 14.75 -8.24
CA ASP A 180 6.97 15.11 -9.49
C ASP A 180 6.23 14.52 -10.72
N PHE A 181 6.72 14.85 -11.91
CA PHE A 181 6.11 14.38 -13.16
C PHE A 181 5.95 12.84 -13.24
N PHE A 182 6.98 12.07 -12.88
CA PHE A 182 6.94 10.61 -12.99
C PHE A 182 6.15 9.97 -11.86
N GLU A 183 6.07 10.61 -10.69
CA GLU A 183 5.19 10.20 -9.59
C GLU A 183 3.72 10.41 -9.99
N VAL A 184 3.39 11.52 -10.64
CA VAL A 184 2.06 11.75 -11.25
C VAL A 184 1.77 10.75 -12.39
N MET A 185 2.76 10.38 -13.21
CA MET A 185 2.58 9.31 -14.22
C MET A 185 2.31 7.95 -13.57
N THR A 186 2.90 7.68 -12.42
CA THR A 186 2.66 6.45 -11.64
C THR A 186 1.21 6.42 -11.13
N LEU A 187 0.71 7.54 -10.59
CA LEU A 187 -0.70 7.70 -10.22
C LEU A 187 -1.63 7.45 -11.41
N LEU A 188 -1.33 8.07 -12.56
CA LEU A 188 -2.12 7.90 -13.77
C LEU A 188 -2.18 6.42 -14.18
N TYR A 189 -1.04 5.73 -14.18
CA TYR A 189 -0.99 4.30 -14.49
C TYR A 189 -1.81 3.47 -13.49
N ILE A 190 -1.72 3.74 -12.18
CA ILE A 190 -2.53 3.07 -11.15
C ILE A 190 -4.04 3.24 -11.41
N ILE A 191 -4.48 4.45 -11.77
CA ILE A 191 -5.87 4.75 -12.09
C ILE A 191 -6.30 4.04 -13.39
N LYS A 192 -5.49 4.12 -14.45
CA LYS A 192 -5.80 3.55 -15.77
C LYS A 192 -5.85 2.02 -15.76
N SER A 193 -4.91 1.40 -15.05
CA SER A 193 -4.82 -0.05 -14.94
C SER A 193 -5.89 -0.66 -14.03
N GLY A 194 -6.65 0.17 -13.30
CA GLY A 194 -7.69 -0.30 -12.40
C GLY A 194 -7.15 -1.07 -11.20
N ARG A 195 -5.91 -0.82 -10.79
CA ARG A 195 -5.30 -1.49 -9.64
C ARG A 195 -6.16 -1.24 -8.38
N PRO A 196 -6.63 -2.29 -7.69
CA PRO A 196 -7.56 -2.13 -6.59
C PRO A 196 -6.87 -1.61 -5.33
N GLN A 197 -7.68 -1.07 -4.42
CA GLN A 197 -7.33 -0.99 -3.01
C GLN A 197 -7.91 -2.22 -2.32
N CYS A 198 -7.30 -2.65 -1.23
CA CYS A 198 -7.83 -3.74 -0.44
C CYS A 198 -9.11 -3.30 0.30
N ASP A 199 -10.21 -4.02 0.13
CA ASP A 199 -11.48 -3.75 0.83
C ASP A 199 -11.44 -4.01 2.34
N CYS A 200 -10.33 -4.58 2.85
CA CYS A 200 -10.13 -4.83 4.28
C CYS A 200 -9.23 -3.78 4.95
N CYS A 201 -8.14 -3.36 4.31
CA CYS A 201 -7.18 -2.40 4.91
C CYS A 201 -7.06 -1.06 4.17
N GLU A 202 -7.82 -0.85 3.09
CA GLU A 202 -7.90 0.38 2.29
C GLU A 202 -6.59 0.83 1.59
N LYS A 203 -5.52 0.04 1.71
CA LYS A 203 -4.24 0.28 1.05
C LYS A 203 -4.28 -0.15 -0.41
N LEU A 204 -3.50 0.52 -1.27
CA LEU A 204 -3.29 0.09 -2.65
C LEU A 204 -2.69 -1.32 -2.66
N ILE A 205 -3.08 -2.15 -3.63
CA ILE A 205 -2.45 -3.45 -3.85
C ILE A 205 -1.51 -3.36 -5.07
N PRO A 206 -0.18 -3.28 -4.85
CA PRO A 206 0.77 -3.10 -5.95
C PRO A 206 1.07 -4.40 -6.71
N GLY A 207 0.94 -5.55 -6.04
CA GLY A 207 1.20 -6.86 -6.63
C GLY A 207 -0.05 -7.68 -6.94
N VAL A 208 0.12 -9.01 -6.81
CA VAL A 208 -0.98 -9.98 -6.93
C VAL A 208 -1.97 -9.77 -5.78
N PHE A 209 -3.25 -9.78 -6.13
CA PHE A 209 -4.36 -9.63 -5.18
C PHE A 209 -5.35 -10.77 -5.37
N PHE A 210 -6.24 -10.96 -4.39
CA PHE A 210 -7.32 -11.94 -4.44
C PHE A 210 -8.65 -11.22 -4.63
N SER A 211 -9.44 -11.65 -5.60
CA SER A 211 -10.75 -11.07 -5.87
C SER A 211 -11.84 -12.09 -5.69
N CYS A 212 -12.97 -11.66 -5.14
CA CYS A 212 -14.18 -12.45 -5.12
C CYS A 212 -14.67 -12.70 -6.55
N VAL A 213 -14.81 -13.98 -6.91
CA VAL A 213 -15.22 -14.43 -8.25
C VAL A 213 -16.60 -13.90 -8.62
N GLU A 214 -17.53 -13.86 -7.65
CA GLU A 214 -18.87 -13.36 -7.87
C GLU A 214 -18.90 -11.85 -8.12
N CYS A 215 -18.09 -11.09 -7.37
CA CYS A 215 -18.06 -9.63 -7.43
C CYS A 215 -17.21 -9.07 -8.58
N PHE A 216 -16.17 -9.79 -9.02
CA PHE A 216 -15.18 -9.28 -9.99
C PHE A 216 -15.79 -8.78 -11.30
N LYS A 217 -16.93 -9.35 -11.72
CA LYS A 217 -17.63 -8.96 -12.95
C LYS A 217 -18.13 -7.52 -12.94
N ASN A 218 -18.33 -6.92 -11.76
CA ASN A 218 -18.76 -5.53 -11.63
C ASN A 218 -17.62 -4.69 -11.01
N PRO A 219 -16.89 -3.88 -11.81
CA PRO A 219 -15.77 -3.07 -11.30
C PRO A 219 -16.16 -2.03 -10.24
N LYS A 220 -17.46 -1.74 -10.07
CA LYS A 220 -17.93 -0.82 -9.02
C LYS A 220 -18.23 -1.51 -7.69
N SER A 221 -18.23 -2.83 -7.68
CA SER A 221 -18.55 -3.65 -6.52
C SER A 221 -17.67 -4.90 -6.46
N SER A 222 -16.47 -4.85 -7.04
CA SER A 222 -15.47 -5.90 -6.82
C SER A 222 -15.14 -5.95 -5.33
N PHE A 223 -14.67 -7.11 -4.87
CA PHE A 223 -14.20 -7.27 -3.51
C PHE A 223 -12.81 -7.87 -3.57
N ASP A 224 -11.82 -7.02 -3.36
CA ASP A 224 -10.41 -7.24 -3.64
C ASP A 224 -9.60 -7.19 -2.34
N LEU A 225 -8.74 -8.17 -2.14
CA LEU A 225 -7.95 -8.34 -0.93
C LEU A 225 -6.46 -8.41 -1.26
N CYS A 226 -5.65 -7.71 -0.47
CA CYS A 226 -4.21 -7.96 -0.48
C CYS A 226 -3.93 -9.37 0.06
N LYS A 227 -2.76 -9.90 -0.26
CA LYS A 227 -2.31 -11.23 0.22
C LYS A 227 -2.45 -11.37 1.73
N ASP A 228 -2.08 -10.36 2.50
CA ASP A 228 -2.09 -10.43 3.96
C ASP A 228 -3.50 -10.44 4.54
N CYS A 229 -4.39 -9.59 4.03
CA CYS A 229 -5.79 -9.59 4.44
C CYS A 229 -6.49 -10.91 4.06
N TYR A 230 -6.18 -11.47 2.89
CA TYR A 230 -6.67 -12.77 2.46
C TYR A 230 -6.22 -13.89 3.41
N VAL A 231 -4.91 -14.02 3.66
CA VAL A 231 -4.34 -15.06 4.54
C VAL A 231 -4.84 -14.93 5.97
N LYS A 232 -4.95 -13.70 6.49
CA LYS A 232 -5.42 -13.45 7.87
C LYS A 232 -6.92 -13.74 8.04
N GLY A 233 -7.71 -13.76 6.96
CA GLY A 233 -9.15 -14.06 7.02
C GLY A 233 -10.00 -13.06 7.81
N ARG A 234 -9.47 -11.87 8.14
CA ARG A 234 -10.14 -10.85 8.98
C ARG A 234 -10.97 -9.86 8.15
N TYR A 235 -11.72 -10.36 7.18
CA TYR A 235 -12.61 -9.57 6.33
C TYR A 235 -14.01 -10.19 6.32
N TYR A 236 -15.04 -9.36 6.17
CA TYR A 236 -16.42 -9.83 6.11
C TYR A 236 -16.96 -9.71 4.69
N HIS A 237 -17.13 -10.85 4.03
CA HIS A 237 -17.70 -10.93 2.68
C HIS A 237 -18.39 -12.29 2.48
N ASN A 238 -19.66 -12.29 2.09
CA ASN A 238 -20.45 -13.53 2.02
C ASN A 238 -21.55 -13.44 0.96
N HIS A 239 -21.73 -14.52 0.20
CA HIS A 239 -22.76 -14.70 -0.83
C HIS A 239 -23.82 -15.78 -0.51
N GLY A 240 -24.02 -16.10 0.77
CA GLY A 240 -25.04 -17.06 1.21
C GLY A 240 -24.61 -18.54 1.11
N GLY A 241 -23.39 -18.80 0.62
CA GLY A 241 -22.75 -20.12 0.58
C GLY A 241 -21.23 -20.07 0.82
N GLY A 242 -20.73 -18.97 1.38
CA GLY A 242 -19.31 -18.60 1.31
C GLY A 242 -19.02 -17.73 0.08
N ALA A 243 -17.85 -17.09 0.05
CA ALA A 243 -17.39 -16.33 -1.12
C ALA A 243 -16.14 -17.01 -1.67
N GLN A 244 -16.11 -17.23 -2.99
CA GLN A 244 -14.95 -17.84 -3.65
C GLN A 244 -13.98 -16.75 -4.08
N PHE A 245 -12.69 -16.95 -3.78
CA PHE A 245 -11.63 -16.02 -4.15
C PHE A 245 -10.62 -16.69 -5.06
N LEU A 246 -10.14 -15.95 -6.06
CA LEU A 246 -9.00 -16.34 -6.90
C LEU A 246 -7.99 -15.21 -6.94
N ASP A 247 -6.71 -15.55 -7.14
CA ASP A 247 -5.71 -14.54 -7.42
C ASP A 247 -5.96 -13.87 -8.78
N SER A 248 -5.51 -12.62 -8.91
CA SER A 248 -5.80 -11.80 -10.08
C SER A 248 -5.30 -12.39 -11.40
N HIS A 249 -4.21 -13.17 -11.39
CA HIS A 249 -3.74 -13.83 -12.60
C HIS A 249 -4.67 -14.98 -13.00
N THR A 250 -4.94 -15.90 -12.07
CA THR A 250 -5.82 -17.05 -12.30
C THR A 250 -7.21 -16.60 -12.71
N LEU A 251 -7.75 -15.57 -12.07
CA LEU A 251 -9.07 -15.02 -12.40
C LEU A 251 -9.12 -14.44 -13.81
N LEU A 252 -8.11 -13.66 -14.21
CA LEU A 252 -8.02 -13.12 -15.58
C LEU A 252 -7.85 -14.24 -16.62
N GLN A 253 -7.12 -15.32 -16.30
CA GLN A 253 -6.98 -16.47 -17.20
C GLN A 253 -8.30 -17.25 -17.31
N ALA A 254 -9.01 -17.47 -16.22
CA ALA A 254 -10.32 -18.13 -16.22
C ALA A 254 -11.36 -17.34 -17.03
N MET A 255 -11.27 -15.99 -17.04
CA MET A 255 -12.11 -15.15 -17.90
C MET A 255 -11.77 -15.25 -19.39
N ARG A 256 -10.50 -15.49 -19.73
CA ARG A 256 -10.07 -15.68 -21.12
C ARG A 256 -10.36 -17.08 -21.63
N TYR A 257 -10.19 -18.08 -20.76
CA TYR A 257 -10.27 -19.50 -21.08
C TYR A 257 -11.19 -20.19 -20.07
N PRO A 258 -12.49 -20.35 -20.40
CA PRO A 258 -13.45 -21.00 -19.50
C PRO A 258 -13.07 -22.44 -19.11
N GLU A 259 -12.23 -23.13 -19.89
CA GLU A 259 -11.74 -24.47 -19.57
C GLU A 259 -10.83 -24.49 -18.31
N ILE A 260 -10.17 -23.37 -17.99
CA ILE A 260 -9.40 -23.20 -16.74
C ILE A 260 -10.34 -23.04 -15.53
N ALA A 261 -11.56 -22.55 -15.77
CA ALA A 261 -12.59 -22.40 -14.75
C ALA A 261 -13.05 -23.75 -14.18
N ASP A 262 -13.09 -24.79 -15.03
CA ASP A 262 -13.46 -26.16 -14.63
C ASP A 262 -12.40 -26.83 -13.74
N VAL A 263 -11.11 -26.60 -14.00
CA VAL A 263 -10.02 -27.11 -13.15
C VAL A 263 -9.99 -26.39 -11.79
N SER A 264 -10.48 -25.14 -11.76
CA SER A 264 -10.53 -24.28 -10.57
C SER A 264 -11.85 -24.41 -9.78
N GLY A 265 -12.81 -25.20 -10.26
CA GLY A 265 -14.10 -25.43 -9.60
C GLY A 265 -15.04 -24.22 -9.59
N LEU A 266 -15.08 -23.40 -10.64
CA LEU A 266 -15.90 -22.18 -10.73
C LEU A 266 -17.32 -22.45 -11.28
N THR A 267 -18.37 -21.98 -10.62
CA THR A 267 -19.73 -21.87 -11.19
C THR A 267 -19.99 -20.46 -11.73
N ILE A 268 -19.59 -20.21 -12.99
CA ILE A 268 -19.79 -18.91 -13.63
C ILE A 268 -21.17 -18.89 -14.31
N HIS A 269 -22.22 -18.42 -13.62
CA HIS A 269 -23.50 -18.12 -14.29
C HIS A 269 -23.39 -16.91 -15.23
N GLU A 270 -24.00 -17.04 -16.41
CA GLU A 270 -23.88 -16.17 -17.58
C GLU A 270 -24.55 -14.78 -17.46
N ALA A 271 -23.88 -13.81 -18.09
CA ALA A 271 -24.29 -12.54 -18.71
C ALA A 271 -25.46 -11.68 -18.17
N VAL A 272 -25.15 -10.44 -17.77
CA VAL A 272 -26.05 -9.28 -17.96
C VAL A 272 -25.29 -8.07 -18.52
N ASN A 273 -25.86 -7.51 -19.59
CA ASN A 273 -25.48 -6.28 -20.29
C ASN A 273 -25.41 -5.06 -19.35
N VAL A 274 -24.27 -4.35 -19.32
CA VAL A 274 -24.15 -3.08 -18.62
C VAL A 274 -24.48 -1.93 -19.58
N ASN A 275 -25.72 -1.46 -19.53
CA ASN A 275 -26.11 -0.20 -20.17
C ASN A 275 -25.60 0.99 -19.33
N ARG A 276 -24.76 1.82 -19.93
CA ARG A 276 -24.15 2.99 -19.29
C ARG A 276 -25.07 4.20 -19.45
N SER A 277 -25.67 4.66 -18.35
CA SER A 277 -26.31 5.97 -18.29
C SER A 277 -25.84 6.70 -17.04
N THR A 278 -25.19 7.85 -17.22
CA THR A 278 -24.79 8.75 -16.14
C THR A 278 -25.25 10.15 -16.49
N ASN A 279 -26.33 10.59 -15.85
CA ASN A 279 -26.65 12.01 -15.74
C ASN A 279 -26.11 12.50 -14.40
N ALA A 280 -25.14 13.40 -14.44
CA ALA A 280 -24.73 14.19 -13.28
C ALA A 280 -24.71 15.67 -13.69
N ILE A 281 -25.52 16.46 -13.00
CA ILE A 281 -25.60 17.92 -13.17
C ILE A 281 -24.42 18.55 -12.41
N ALA A 282 -23.81 19.54 -13.03
CA ALA A 282 -22.58 20.19 -12.64
C ALA A 282 -22.80 21.65 -12.16
N PRO A 283 -22.20 22.10 -11.05
CA PRO A 283 -22.02 23.53 -10.80
C PRO A 283 -20.76 24.06 -11.51
N SER A 284 -20.83 25.27 -12.04
CA SER A 284 -19.78 25.92 -12.84
C SER A 284 -18.66 26.51 -11.97
N ASN A 285 -17.49 25.86 -11.95
CA ASN A 285 -16.22 26.48 -11.55
C ASN A 285 -15.17 26.22 -12.65
N SER A 286 -14.42 27.25 -13.06
CA SER A 286 -13.59 27.23 -14.28
C SER A 286 -12.38 26.29 -14.19
N ASN A 287 -11.85 26.04 -13.00
CA ASN A 287 -10.73 25.11 -12.80
C ASN A 287 -11.19 23.63 -12.77
N TRP A 288 -12.37 23.36 -12.22
CA TRP A 288 -12.98 22.02 -12.23
C TRP A 288 -13.18 21.46 -13.64
N SER A 289 -13.63 22.31 -14.57
CA SER A 289 -13.80 21.95 -15.99
C SER A 289 -12.46 21.61 -16.66
N LYS A 290 -11.36 22.27 -16.27
CA LYS A 290 -10.03 22.04 -16.86
C LYS A 290 -9.43 20.70 -16.42
N ARG A 291 -9.48 20.37 -15.12
CA ARG A 291 -8.91 19.11 -14.60
C ARG A 291 -9.57 17.88 -15.21
N LYS A 292 -10.91 17.90 -15.31
CA LYS A 292 -11.66 16.84 -16.02
C LYS A 292 -11.29 16.77 -17.50
N ALA A 293 -11.24 17.91 -18.18
CA ALA A 293 -10.91 17.93 -19.61
C ALA A 293 -9.51 17.35 -19.88
N ALA A 294 -8.50 17.73 -19.11
CA ALA A 294 -7.14 17.22 -19.22
C ALA A 294 -7.08 15.70 -19.01
N TYR A 295 -7.72 15.20 -17.94
CA TYR A 295 -7.80 13.77 -17.65
C TYR A 295 -8.48 12.98 -18.77
N TYR A 296 -9.64 13.43 -19.27
CA TYR A 296 -10.37 12.71 -20.32
C TYR A 296 -9.68 12.80 -21.68
N ALA A 297 -9.00 13.91 -21.98
CA ALA A 297 -8.20 14.05 -23.20
C ALA A 297 -7.07 13.03 -23.22
N LEU A 298 -6.32 12.92 -22.11
CA LEU A 298 -5.25 11.94 -21.96
C LEU A 298 -5.78 10.49 -21.95
N ASP A 299 -6.88 10.20 -21.22
CA ASP A 299 -7.53 8.88 -21.22
C ASP A 299 -7.92 8.43 -22.63
N THR A 300 -8.49 9.34 -23.40
CA THR A 300 -8.91 9.09 -24.77
C THR A 300 -7.69 8.82 -25.65
N ALA A 301 -6.67 9.67 -25.58
CA ALA A 301 -5.46 9.52 -26.38
C ALA A 301 -4.70 8.22 -26.08
N VAL A 302 -4.64 7.77 -24.82
CA VAL A 302 -4.02 6.49 -24.45
C VAL A 302 -4.81 5.29 -25.01
N LYS A 303 -6.15 5.34 -24.96
CA LYS A 303 -7.01 4.29 -25.54
C LYS A 303 -6.88 4.20 -27.06
N PHE A 304 -6.81 5.33 -27.76
CA PHE A 304 -6.70 5.33 -29.22
C PHE A 304 -5.27 5.15 -29.72
N GLY A 305 -4.25 5.56 -28.96
CA GLY A 305 -2.84 5.28 -29.26
C GLY A 305 -2.55 3.78 -29.24
N THR A 306 -3.03 3.08 -28.19
CA THR A 306 -2.89 1.62 -28.09
C THR A 306 -3.63 0.85 -29.20
N ILE A 307 -4.77 1.36 -29.69
CA ILE A 307 -5.51 0.75 -30.82
C ILE A 307 -4.83 1.05 -32.17
N SER A 308 -4.33 2.28 -32.38
CA SER A 308 -3.61 2.65 -33.60
C SER A 308 -2.30 1.88 -33.74
N ASP A 309 -1.58 1.66 -32.64
CA ASP A 309 -0.31 0.92 -32.65
C ASP A 309 -0.56 -0.60 -32.79
N ALA A 310 -1.66 -1.13 -32.23
CA ALA A 310 -2.07 -2.51 -32.44
C ALA A 310 -2.53 -2.80 -33.87
N LEU A 311 -3.18 -1.84 -34.54
CA LEU A 311 -3.53 -1.95 -35.97
C LEU A 311 -2.32 -1.71 -36.89
N GLY A 312 -1.34 -0.90 -36.47
CA GLY A 312 -0.07 -0.70 -37.17
C GLY A 312 0.81 -1.94 -37.21
N LEU A 313 0.72 -2.83 -36.21
CA LEU A 313 1.44 -4.12 -36.17
C LEU A 313 0.76 -5.24 -36.99
N CYS A 314 -0.51 -5.08 -37.39
CA CYS A 314 -1.22 -6.04 -38.23
C CYS A 314 -1.12 -5.74 -39.75
N THR A 315 -0.32 -4.75 -40.17
CA THR A 315 -0.23 -4.36 -41.59
C THR A 315 1.16 -4.49 -42.22
N ILE A 316 2.06 -5.26 -41.62
CA ILE A 316 3.29 -5.72 -42.31
C ILE A 316 3.16 -7.23 -42.52
N MET A 317 3.06 -7.59 -43.80
CA MET A 317 2.87 -8.91 -44.39
C MET A 317 3.71 -10.03 -43.80
#